data_AF-A0AAU6SB61-F1
#
_entry.id   AF-A0AAU6SB61-F1
#
_cell.length_a   1.000
_cell.length_b   1.000
_cell.length_c   1.000
_cell.angle_alpha   90.00
_cell.angle_beta   90.00
_cell.angle_gamma   90.00
#
_symmetry.space_group_name_H-M   'P 1'
#
loop_
_entity.id
_entity.type
_entity.pdbx_description
1 polymer ?
#
loop_
_entity_poly.entity_id
_entity_poly.type
_entity_poly.pdbx_seq_one_letter_code
_entity_poly.pdbx_strand_id
1 'polypeptide(L)'
;MTSPVRTYHHGDLRQALIGQGLQLARTGGPGAVTLREATRAAGVSPNAAYRHFADRDALVRAVAGEAQLALAAAITARVAATPGGLAPAAATIERLRRVGLAYIDFARAEPGWFETAFFTQDTHASDAIVTLDDEIVAPFSLLMDTLDAMVDAGALAPDRRPYAEWACWSAVHGFAEIAVHGPVRWQPAPVVDALAASVVEAAITGVRGTALPPPS
;
A
#
# COMPACT_ATOMS: atom_id res chain seq x y z
N MET A 1 -26.63 -39.59 -16.29
CA MET A 1 -27.28 -38.29 -15.96
C MET A 1 -26.17 -37.28 -15.74
N THR A 2 -26.32 -36.14 -16.40
CA THR A 2 -25.33 -35.11 -16.74
C THR A 2 -24.71 -34.39 -15.54
N SER A 3 -23.37 -34.21 -15.58
CA SER A 3 -22.61 -33.34 -14.68
C SER A 3 -23.10 -31.89 -14.77
N PRO A 4 -23.20 -31.15 -13.65
CA PRO A 4 -23.62 -29.77 -13.68
C PRO A 4 -22.50 -28.92 -14.31
N VAL A 5 -22.82 -28.25 -15.42
CA VAL A 5 -22.00 -27.18 -15.99
C VAL A 5 -21.94 -26.09 -14.92
N ARG A 6 -20.76 -25.88 -14.33
CA ARG A 6 -20.51 -24.69 -13.49
C ARG A 6 -20.69 -23.47 -14.37
N THR A 7 -21.80 -22.79 -14.18
CA THR A 7 -22.12 -21.52 -14.81
C THR A 7 -21.04 -20.53 -14.41
N TYR A 8 -20.17 -20.22 -15.37
CA TYR A 8 -19.08 -19.28 -15.22
C TYR A 8 -19.69 -17.89 -15.05
N HIS A 9 -19.84 -17.43 -13.81
CA HIS A 9 -20.28 -16.07 -13.55
C HIS A 9 -19.19 -15.12 -14.02
N HIS A 10 -19.51 -14.14 -14.86
CA HIS A 10 -18.52 -13.24 -15.48
C HIS A 10 -17.61 -12.49 -14.48
N GLY A 11 -18.06 -12.30 -13.24
CA GLY A 11 -17.24 -11.78 -12.15
C GLY A 11 -16.21 -12.77 -11.61
N ASP A 12 -16.51 -14.08 -11.67
CA ASP A 12 -15.64 -15.17 -11.20
C ASP A 12 -14.38 -15.26 -12.05
N LEU A 13 -14.48 -15.13 -13.39
CA LEU A 13 -13.29 -15.14 -14.25
C LEU A 13 -12.38 -13.95 -13.98
N ARG A 14 -12.94 -12.73 -13.93
CA ARG A 14 -12.15 -11.51 -13.70
C ARG A 14 -11.40 -11.64 -12.37
N GLN A 15 -12.09 -12.03 -11.31
CA GLN A 15 -11.48 -12.20 -9.99
C GLN A 15 -10.49 -13.37 -9.95
N ALA A 16 -10.77 -14.48 -10.62
CA ALA A 16 -9.82 -15.59 -10.74
C ALA A 16 -8.53 -15.15 -11.45
N LEU A 17 -8.63 -14.38 -12.54
CA LEU A 17 -7.46 -13.84 -13.25
C LEU A 17 -6.65 -12.87 -12.39
N ILE A 18 -7.32 -12.00 -11.62
CA ILE A 18 -6.64 -11.10 -10.67
C ILE A 18 -5.97 -11.91 -9.57
N GLY A 19 -6.65 -12.92 -9.01
CA GLY A 19 -6.10 -13.81 -8.00
C GLY A 19 -4.85 -14.56 -8.49
N GLN A 20 -4.85 -15.05 -9.74
CA GLN A 20 -3.65 -15.64 -10.34
C GLN A 20 -2.57 -14.57 -10.60
N GLY A 21 -2.97 -13.37 -11.03
CA GLY A 21 -2.08 -12.22 -11.18
C GLY A 21 -1.35 -11.88 -9.89
N LEU A 22 -2.04 -11.88 -8.74
CA LEU A 22 -1.42 -11.69 -7.42
C LEU A 22 -0.37 -12.78 -7.13
N GLN A 23 -0.65 -14.05 -7.44
CA GLN A 23 0.34 -15.11 -7.23
C GLN A 23 1.58 -14.92 -8.10
N LEU A 24 1.41 -14.52 -9.36
CA LEU A 24 2.52 -14.21 -10.27
C LEU A 24 3.33 -13.01 -9.75
N ALA A 25 2.63 -11.94 -9.34
CA ALA A 25 3.22 -10.73 -8.80
C ALA A 25 4.05 -10.97 -7.54
N ARG A 26 3.60 -11.86 -6.65
CA ARG A 26 4.30 -12.16 -5.39
C ARG A 26 5.76 -12.59 -5.63
N THR A 27 6.00 -13.40 -6.66
CA THR A 27 7.32 -13.96 -6.94
C THR A 27 8.14 -13.18 -7.96
N GLY A 28 7.49 -12.51 -8.93
CA GLY A 28 8.16 -11.91 -10.07
C GLY A 28 7.81 -10.45 -10.33
N GLY A 29 7.14 -9.80 -9.37
CA GLY A 29 6.74 -8.41 -9.47
C GLY A 29 5.75 -8.14 -10.61
N PRO A 30 5.53 -6.87 -10.98
CA PRO A 30 4.57 -6.50 -12.02
C PRO A 30 4.94 -7.07 -13.41
N GLY A 31 6.23 -7.31 -13.66
CA GLY A 31 6.72 -7.91 -14.91
C GLY A 31 6.20 -9.33 -15.16
N ALA A 32 5.99 -10.12 -14.10
CA ALA A 32 5.50 -11.50 -14.21
C ALA A 32 3.99 -11.60 -14.52
N VAL A 33 3.23 -10.52 -14.28
CA VAL A 33 1.79 -10.48 -14.55
C VAL A 33 1.56 -10.30 -16.04
N THR A 34 1.08 -11.36 -16.70
CA THR A 34 0.69 -11.33 -18.12
C THR A 34 -0.63 -12.06 -18.32
N LEU A 35 -1.40 -11.66 -19.35
CA LEU A 35 -2.66 -12.33 -19.70
C LEU A 35 -2.46 -13.82 -20.00
N ARG A 36 -1.36 -14.17 -20.67
CA ARG A 36 -1.05 -15.57 -21.00
C ARG A 36 -0.81 -16.40 -19.74
N GLU A 37 -0.02 -15.88 -18.81
CA GLU A 37 0.31 -16.59 -17.58
C GLU A 37 -0.89 -16.68 -16.63
N ALA A 38 -1.66 -15.60 -16.50
CA ALA A 38 -2.87 -15.60 -15.68
C ALA A 38 -3.93 -16.57 -16.22
N THR A 39 -4.17 -16.60 -17.53
CA THR A 39 -5.14 -17.53 -18.15
C THR A 39 -4.69 -18.98 -18.07
N ARG A 40 -3.39 -19.25 -18.28
CA ARG A 40 -2.80 -20.57 -18.09
C ARG A 40 -2.99 -21.07 -16.66
N ALA A 41 -2.69 -20.24 -15.67
CA ALA A 41 -2.86 -20.59 -14.25
C ALA A 41 -4.33 -20.76 -13.85
N ALA A 42 -5.24 -19.99 -14.46
CA ALA A 42 -6.69 -20.10 -14.25
C ALA A 42 -7.34 -21.26 -15.04
N GLY A 43 -6.61 -21.96 -15.90
CA GLY A 43 -7.13 -23.08 -16.70
C GLY A 43 -8.11 -22.65 -17.80
N VAL A 44 -7.99 -21.42 -18.31
CA VAL A 44 -8.86 -20.88 -19.38
C VAL A 44 -8.07 -20.51 -20.63
N SER A 45 -8.77 -20.33 -21.75
CA SER A 45 -8.12 -19.89 -22.99
C SER A 45 -7.70 -18.42 -22.91
N PRO A 46 -6.60 -18.02 -23.60
CA PRO A 46 -6.18 -16.61 -23.65
C PRO A 46 -7.29 -15.66 -24.14
N ASN A 47 -8.11 -16.10 -25.10
CA ASN A 47 -9.24 -15.32 -25.61
C ASN A 47 -10.30 -14.99 -24.55
N ALA A 48 -10.38 -15.76 -23.46
CA ALA A 48 -11.33 -15.49 -22.39
C ALA A 48 -10.95 -14.23 -21.58
N ALA A 49 -9.66 -13.92 -21.43
CA ALA A 49 -9.21 -12.76 -20.66
C ALA A 49 -9.44 -11.43 -21.36
N TYR A 50 -9.37 -11.38 -22.70
CA TYR A 50 -9.61 -10.15 -23.48
C TYR A 50 -11.03 -9.60 -23.35
N ARG A 51 -11.98 -10.39 -22.84
CA ARG A 51 -13.33 -9.92 -22.49
C ARG A 51 -13.39 -9.14 -21.17
N HIS A 52 -12.35 -9.25 -20.34
CA HIS A 52 -12.28 -8.64 -19.01
C HIS A 52 -11.17 -7.59 -18.89
N PHE A 53 -10.09 -7.76 -19.65
CA PHE A 53 -8.94 -6.87 -19.66
C PHE A 53 -8.58 -6.56 -21.11
N ALA A 54 -8.60 -5.27 -21.47
CA ALA A 54 -8.28 -4.83 -22.82
C ALA A 54 -6.85 -5.21 -23.23
N ASP A 55 -5.93 -5.15 -22.28
CA ASP A 55 -4.51 -5.44 -22.46
C ASP A 55 -3.90 -5.95 -21.14
N ARG A 56 -2.58 -6.18 -21.17
CA ARG A 56 -1.81 -6.56 -19.99
C ARG A 56 -1.90 -5.50 -18.90
N ASP A 57 -1.85 -4.22 -19.24
CA ASP A 57 -1.73 -3.15 -18.27
C ASP A 57 -3.05 -2.97 -17.50
N ALA A 58 -4.18 -3.22 -18.13
CA ALA A 58 -5.48 -3.31 -17.46
C ALA A 58 -5.53 -4.43 -16.41
N LEU A 59 -4.91 -5.60 -16.69
CA LEU A 59 -4.77 -6.66 -15.69
C LEU A 59 -3.81 -6.25 -14.57
N VAL A 60 -2.66 -5.66 -14.91
CA VAL A 60 -1.66 -5.21 -13.94
C VAL A 60 -2.25 -4.16 -12.99
N ARG A 61 -2.99 -3.16 -13.48
CA ARG A 61 -3.69 -2.17 -12.64
C ARG A 61 -4.70 -2.80 -11.69
N ALA A 62 -5.46 -3.80 -12.16
CA ALA A 62 -6.39 -4.51 -11.30
C ALA A 62 -5.68 -5.33 -10.20
N VAL A 63 -4.54 -5.95 -10.52
CA VAL A 63 -3.70 -6.66 -9.55
C VAL A 63 -3.05 -5.68 -8.56
N ALA A 64 -2.60 -4.51 -9.04
CA ALA A 64 -2.08 -3.43 -8.21
C ALA A 64 -3.11 -2.96 -7.18
N GLY A 65 -4.37 -2.75 -7.60
CA GLY A 65 -5.47 -2.41 -6.70
C GLY A 65 -5.67 -3.43 -5.58
N GLU A 66 -5.67 -4.73 -5.89
CA GLU A 66 -5.77 -5.77 -4.86
C GLU A 66 -4.53 -5.83 -3.94
N ALA A 67 -3.33 -5.58 -4.48
CA ALA A 67 -2.12 -5.50 -3.66
C ALA A 67 -2.16 -4.30 -2.70
N GLN A 68 -2.71 -3.16 -3.14
CA GLN A 68 -2.95 -1.99 -2.29
C GLN A 68 -4.02 -2.29 -1.21
N LEU A 69 -5.09 -3.02 -1.55
CA LEU A 69 -6.08 -3.48 -0.57
C LEU A 69 -5.46 -4.44 0.46
N ALA A 70 -4.58 -5.33 0.04
CA ALA A 70 -3.84 -6.22 0.94
C ALA A 70 -2.95 -5.45 1.92
N LEU A 71 -2.25 -4.41 1.43
CA LEU A 71 -1.49 -3.49 2.28
C LEU A 71 -2.40 -2.72 3.25
N ALA A 72 -3.53 -2.18 2.78
CA ALA A 72 -4.49 -1.48 3.62
C ALA A 72 -5.05 -2.39 4.74
N ALA A 73 -5.31 -3.67 4.43
CA ALA A 73 -5.71 -4.66 5.42
C ALA A 73 -4.61 -4.92 6.46
N ALA A 74 -3.34 -5.02 6.05
CA ALA A 74 -2.21 -5.18 6.96
C ALA A 74 -2.03 -3.97 7.90
N ILE A 75 -2.18 -2.75 7.36
CA ILE A 75 -2.19 -1.51 8.14
C ILE A 75 -3.33 -1.53 9.17
N THR A 76 -4.54 -1.82 8.71
CA THR A 76 -5.75 -1.86 9.56
C THR A 76 -5.58 -2.84 10.70
N ALA A 77 -5.08 -4.05 10.42
CA ALA A 77 -4.83 -5.07 11.44
C ALA A 77 -3.81 -4.60 12.49
N ARG A 78 -2.72 -3.96 12.09
CA ARG A 78 -1.70 -3.45 13.03
C ARG A 78 -2.21 -2.29 13.87
N VAL A 79 -2.99 -1.38 13.27
CA VAL A 79 -3.63 -0.24 13.94
C VAL A 79 -4.68 -0.72 14.96
N ALA A 80 -5.46 -1.76 14.64
CA ALA A 80 -6.43 -2.35 15.56
C ALA A 80 -5.76 -2.92 16.83
N ALA A 81 -4.49 -3.30 16.75
CA ALA A 81 -3.70 -3.76 17.89
C ALA A 81 -3.06 -2.62 18.72
N THR A 82 -3.48 -1.37 18.52
CA THR A 82 -3.07 -0.23 19.36
C THR A 82 -3.45 -0.49 20.83
N PRO A 83 -2.51 -0.32 21.80
CA PRO A 83 -2.82 -0.52 23.21
C PRO A 83 -3.98 0.36 23.70
N GLY A 84 -4.89 -0.25 24.46
CA GLY A 84 -5.92 0.49 25.18
C GLY A 84 -5.35 1.31 26.35
N GLY A 85 -6.12 2.27 26.85
CA GLY A 85 -5.76 3.08 28.03
C GLY A 85 -4.84 4.27 27.76
N LEU A 86 -4.41 4.47 26.52
CA LEU A 86 -3.70 5.68 26.11
C LEU A 86 -4.63 6.89 26.10
N ALA A 87 -4.11 8.06 26.48
CA ALA A 87 -4.80 9.32 26.27
C ALA A 87 -5.08 9.54 24.77
N PRO A 88 -6.16 10.23 24.35
CA PRO A 88 -6.55 10.34 22.95
C PRO A 88 -5.42 10.78 22.01
N ALA A 89 -4.68 11.82 22.37
CA ALA A 89 -3.54 12.31 21.59
C ALA A 89 -2.40 11.27 21.46
N ALA A 90 -2.10 10.54 22.55
CA ALA A 90 -1.08 9.49 22.53
C ALA A 90 -1.52 8.29 21.69
N ALA A 91 -2.82 7.96 21.72
CA ALA A 91 -3.38 6.87 20.94
C ALA A 91 -3.27 7.15 19.43
N THR A 92 -3.58 8.37 18.97
CA THR A 92 -3.50 8.70 17.53
C THR A 92 -2.06 8.77 17.02
N ILE A 93 -1.11 9.23 17.84
CA ILE A 93 0.33 9.12 17.54
C ILE A 93 0.76 7.67 17.37
N GLU A 94 0.33 6.79 18.29
CA GLU A 94 0.63 5.35 18.21
C GLU A 94 0.00 4.69 16.98
N ARG A 95 -1.20 5.13 16.56
CA ARG A 95 -1.81 4.67 15.32
C ARG A 95 -0.97 5.09 14.10
N LEU A 96 -0.51 6.34 14.02
CA LEU A 96 0.35 6.79 12.92
C LEU A 96 1.66 5.99 12.87
N ARG A 97 2.27 5.71 14.03
CA ARG A 97 3.43 4.83 14.14
C ARG A 97 3.16 3.45 13.55
N ARG A 98 2.01 2.87 13.87
CA ARG A 98 1.58 1.56 13.36
C ARG A 98 1.30 1.58 11.86
N VAL A 99 0.71 2.64 11.32
CA VAL A 99 0.54 2.82 9.88
C VAL A 99 1.90 2.74 9.17
N GLY A 100 2.87 3.55 9.60
CA GLY A 100 4.20 3.59 8.99
C GLY A 100 4.95 2.26 9.09
N LEU A 101 4.93 1.61 10.27
CA LEU A 101 5.59 0.32 10.46
C LEU A 101 4.92 -0.82 9.67
N ALA A 102 3.59 -0.86 9.62
CA ALA A 102 2.87 -1.87 8.82
C ALA A 102 3.22 -1.75 7.34
N TYR A 103 3.38 -0.53 6.83
CA TYR A 103 3.78 -0.28 5.45
C TYR A 103 5.16 -0.88 5.15
N ILE A 104 6.15 -0.58 6.00
CA ILE A 104 7.53 -1.07 5.84
C ILE A 104 7.57 -2.59 5.99
N ASP A 105 6.86 -3.15 6.95
CA ASP A 105 6.78 -4.59 7.17
C ASP A 105 6.17 -5.31 5.97
N PHE A 106 5.09 -4.77 5.40
CA PHE A 106 4.47 -5.31 4.18
C PHE A 106 5.43 -5.27 3.00
N ALA A 107 6.11 -4.13 2.78
CA ALA A 107 7.06 -3.98 1.68
C ALA A 107 8.18 -5.03 1.72
N ARG A 108 8.67 -5.34 2.92
CA ARG A 108 9.71 -6.35 3.13
C ARG A 108 9.21 -7.78 3.03
N ALA A 109 8.00 -8.05 3.53
CA ALA A 109 7.41 -9.38 3.53
C ALA A 109 6.92 -9.81 2.14
N GLU A 110 6.41 -8.85 1.36
CA GLU A 110 5.75 -9.08 0.07
C GLU A 110 6.32 -8.15 -1.01
N PRO A 111 7.64 -8.19 -1.31
CA PRO A 111 8.30 -7.21 -2.18
C PRO A 111 7.71 -7.17 -3.59
N GLY A 112 7.32 -8.31 -4.16
CA GLY A 112 6.67 -8.34 -5.49
C GLY A 112 5.27 -7.72 -5.50
N TRP A 113 4.52 -7.81 -4.40
CA TRP A 113 3.23 -7.11 -4.25
C TRP A 113 3.43 -5.63 -4.01
N PHE A 114 4.40 -5.25 -3.19
CA PHE A 114 4.79 -3.86 -2.99
C PHE A 114 5.19 -3.20 -4.32
N GLU A 115 6.00 -3.87 -5.12
CA GLU A 115 6.35 -3.40 -6.46
C GLU A 115 5.14 -3.26 -7.37
N THR A 116 4.24 -4.25 -7.34
CA THR A 116 3.03 -4.21 -8.15
C THR A 116 2.04 -3.14 -7.67
N ALA A 117 2.06 -2.78 -6.39
CA ALA A 117 1.17 -1.76 -5.83
C ALA A 117 1.60 -0.33 -6.19
N PHE A 118 2.90 -0.07 -6.42
CA PHE A 118 3.44 1.30 -6.52
C PHE A 118 4.40 1.57 -7.69
N PHE A 119 4.98 0.55 -8.32
CA PHE A 119 5.96 0.70 -9.41
C PHE A 119 5.46 0.15 -10.75
N THR A 120 4.16 -0.04 -10.90
CA THR A 120 3.58 -0.31 -12.22
C THR A 120 3.82 0.91 -13.10
N GLN A 121 4.62 0.73 -14.14
CA GLN A 121 4.92 1.80 -15.09
C GLN A 121 3.63 2.21 -15.79
N ASP A 122 2.99 3.27 -15.32
CA ASP A 122 2.07 4.02 -16.16
C ASP A 122 2.91 4.69 -17.25
N THR A 123 3.07 3.99 -18.38
CA THR A 123 3.74 4.53 -19.56
C THR A 123 2.90 5.60 -20.26
N HIS A 124 1.66 5.81 -19.81
CA HIS A 124 0.83 6.91 -20.25
C HIS A 124 0.67 7.87 -19.07
N ALA A 125 1.31 9.03 -19.15
CA ALA A 125 0.75 10.22 -18.52
C ALA A 125 -0.56 10.55 -19.24
N SER A 126 -1.62 9.75 -19.04
CA SER A 126 -2.95 10.04 -19.57
C SER A 126 -3.80 10.55 -18.42
N ASP A 127 -3.74 11.84 -18.13
CA ASP A 127 -4.58 12.54 -17.13
C ASP A 127 -4.61 11.96 -15.69
N ALA A 128 -3.92 10.85 -15.46
CA ALA A 128 -3.82 10.03 -14.27
C ALA A 128 -2.37 10.02 -13.78
N ILE A 129 -1.82 11.23 -13.65
CA ILE A 129 -0.88 11.44 -12.55
C ILE A 129 -1.65 11.01 -11.29
N VAL A 130 -0.98 10.55 -10.24
CA VAL A 130 -1.57 10.63 -8.88
C VAL A 130 -1.75 12.12 -8.56
N THR A 131 -2.66 12.79 -9.27
CA THR A 131 -3.27 14.05 -8.93
C THR A 131 -4.26 13.72 -7.83
N LEU A 132 -4.55 14.71 -7.01
CA LEU A 132 -5.55 14.63 -5.95
C LEU A 132 -6.98 14.31 -6.47
N ASP A 133 -7.14 14.09 -7.78
CA ASP A 133 -8.41 13.90 -8.49
C ASP A 133 -8.67 12.44 -8.91
N ASP A 134 -7.67 11.55 -8.86
CA ASP A 134 -7.85 10.10 -9.06
C ASP A 134 -8.25 9.39 -7.76
N GLU A 135 -8.89 8.22 -7.89
CA GLU A 135 -9.34 7.39 -6.77
C GLU A 135 -8.21 7.19 -5.75
N ILE A 136 -8.36 7.83 -4.57
CA ILE A 136 -7.36 7.78 -3.52
C ILE A 136 -7.18 6.33 -3.07
N VAL A 137 -5.97 5.80 -3.29
CA VAL A 137 -5.66 4.40 -2.97
C VAL A 137 -5.79 4.15 -1.47
N ALA A 138 -6.37 3.01 -1.09
CA ALA A 138 -6.78 2.72 0.29
C ALA A 138 -5.68 2.93 1.36
N PRO A 139 -4.38 2.56 1.14
CA PRO A 139 -3.33 2.83 2.10
C PRO A 139 -3.08 4.32 2.37
N PHE A 140 -3.26 5.17 1.35
CA PHE A 140 -3.07 6.62 1.49
C PHE A 140 -4.25 7.26 2.24
N SER A 141 -5.48 6.80 1.98
CA SER A 141 -6.66 7.21 2.76
C SER A 141 -6.48 6.92 4.25
N LEU A 142 -5.98 5.74 4.62
CA LEU A 142 -5.70 5.40 6.03
C LEU A 142 -4.68 6.35 6.68
N LEU A 143 -3.68 6.82 5.94
CA LEU A 143 -2.72 7.81 6.42
C LEU A 143 -3.41 9.16 6.67
N MET A 144 -4.20 9.65 5.71
CA MET A 144 -4.95 10.91 5.84
C MET A 144 -5.93 10.86 7.02
N ASP A 145 -6.74 9.81 7.12
CA ASP A 145 -7.69 9.62 8.22
C ASP A 145 -6.99 9.62 9.58
N THR A 146 -5.80 9.00 9.65
CA THR A 146 -5.01 8.97 10.88
C THR A 146 -4.47 10.36 11.25
N LEU A 147 -4.02 11.14 10.26
CA LEU A 147 -3.56 12.52 10.47
C LEU A 147 -4.70 13.46 10.85
N ASP A 148 -5.89 13.29 10.27
CA ASP A 148 -7.09 14.05 10.65
C ASP A 148 -7.50 13.73 12.09
N ALA A 149 -7.51 12.45 12.46
CA ALA A 149 -7.77 12.03 13.84
C ALA A 149 -6.71 12.58 14.82
N MET A 150 -5.46 12.78 14.39
CA MET A 150 -4.44 13.46 15.20
C MET A 150 -4.76 14.94 15.42
N VAL A 151 -5.34 15.63 14.44
CA VAL A 151 -5.81 17.02 14.62
C VAL A 151 -6.96 17.05 15.63
N ASP A 152 -7.96 16.20 15.46
CA ASP A 152 -9.13 16.12 16.36
C ASP A 152 -8.74 15.81 17.81
N ALA A 153 -7.73 14.96 17.99
CA ALA A 153 -7.22 14.59 19.31
C ALA A 153 -6.24 15.61 19.92
N GLY A 154 -5.90 16.69 19.21
CA GLY A 154 -4.90 17.68 19.63
C GLY A 154 -3.46 17.19 19.60
N ALA A 155 -3.18 16.09 18.88
CA ALA A 155 -1.84 15.54 18.70
C ALA A 155 -1.05 16.21 17.56
N LEU A 156 -1.75 16.82 16.59
CA LEU A 156 -1.23 17.60 15.48
C LEU A 156 -1.93 18.95 15.44
N ALA A 157 -1.18 20.03 15.30
CA ALA A 157 -1.77 21.37 15.18
C ALA A 157 -2.46 21.53 13.80
N PRO A 158 -3.66 22.14 13.71
CA PRO A 158 -4.40 22.25 12.46
C PRO A 158 -3.62 22.96 11.32
N ASP A 159 -2.81 23.95 11.64
CA ASP A 159 -1.96 24.69 10.70
C ASP A 159 -0.82 23.85 10.12
N ARG A 160 -0.49 22.72 10.76
CA ARG A 160 0.52 21.77 10.32
C ARG A 160 -0.04 20.58 9.55
N ARG A 161 -1.37 20.43 9.51
CA ARG A 161 -2.03 19.33 8.81
C ARG A 161 -1.84 19.37 7.29
N PRO A 162 -1.90 20.53 6.61
CA PRO A 162 -1.69 20.58 5.16
C PRO A 162 -0.36 19.94 4.75
N TYR A 163 -0.41 19.00 3.81
CA TYR A 163 0.74 18.30 3.23
C TYR A 163 1.52 17.37 4.19
N ALA A 164 1.04 17.15 5.42
CA ALA A 164 1.68 16.24 6.37
C ALA A 164 1.72 14.79 5.84
N GLU A 165 0.70 14.38 5.09
CA GLU A 165 0.61 13.08 4.43
C GLU A 165 1.77 12.86 3.45
N TRP A 166 2.18 13.88 2.70
CA TRP A 166 3.29 13.77 1.74
C TRP A 166 4.64 13.63 2.44
N ALA A 167 4.85 14.34 3.55
CA ALA A 167 6.05 14.18 4.36
C ALA A 167 6.15 12.78 4.97
N CYS A 168 5.06 12.28 5.58
CA CYS A 168 4.99 10.93 6.12
C CYS A 168 5.18 9.86 5.03
N TRP A 169 4.46 9.98 3.92
CA TRP A 169 4.53 9.05 2.79
C TRP A 169 5.93 8.99 2.22
N SER A 170 6.56 10.14 1.94
CA SER A 170 7.90 10.20 1.36
C SER A 170 8.94 9.50 2.25
N ALA A 171 8.89 9.73 3.56
CA ALA A 171 9.82 9.10 4.50
C ALA A 171 9.63 7.57 4.56
N VAL A 172 8.38 7.11 4.68
CA VAL A 172 8.05 5.69 4.81
C VAL A 172 8.25 4.92 3.50
N HIS A 173 7.77 5.47 2.39
CA HIS A 173 7.91 4.87 1.06
C HIS A 173 9.38 4.83 0.62
N GLY A 174 10.13 5.92 0.80
CA GLY A 174 11.56 5.95 0.47
C GLY A 174 12.38 4.97 1.31
N PHE A 175 12.08 4.84 2.61
CA PHE A 175 12.75 3.82 3.41
C PHE A 175 12.36 2.40 2.99
N ALA A 176 11.09 2.16 2.66
CA ALA A 176 10.63 0.86 2.15
C ALA A 176 11.37 0.47 0.86
N GLU A 177 11.53 1.40 -0.09
CA GLU A 177 12.33 1.19 -1.30
C GLU A 177 13.79 0.84 -0.98
N ILE A 178 14.43 1.59 -0.07
CA ILE A 178 15.81 1.30 0.37
C ILE A 178 15.90 -0.06 1.06
N ALA A 179 14.87 -0.46 1.81
CA ALA A 179 14.82 -1.75 2.51
C ALA A 179 14.54 -2.94 1.57
N VAL A 180 13.88 -2.72 0.42
CA VAL A 180 13.59 -3.76 -0.57
C VAL A 180 14.70 -3.85 -1.62
N HIS A 181 15.10 -2.73 -2.23
CA HIS A 181 16.04 -2.69 -3.35
C HIS A 181 17.43 -2.16 -2.97
N GLY A 182 17.52 -1.39 -1.89
CA GLY A 182 18.75 -0.75 -1.44
C GLY A 182 19.66 -1.61 -0.55
N PRO A 183 20.70 -1.02 0.07
CA PRO A 183 21.68 -1.74 0.89
C PRO A 183 21.11 -2.24 2.22
N VAL A 184 19.99 -1.67 2.69
CA VAL A 184 19.36 -2.06 3.96
C VAL A 184 18.81 -3.49 3.90
N ARG A 185 18.44 -4.00 2.71
CA ARG A 185 17.91 -5.36 2.52
C ARG A 185 18.83 -6.49 3.02
N TRP A 186 20.13 -6.21 3.12
CA TRP A 186 21.15 -7.18 3.55
C TRP A 186 21.48 -7.09 5.03
N GLN A 187 20.88 -6.16 5.76
CA GLN A 187 21.11 -6.00 7.19
C GLN A 187 20.33 -7.05 8.00
N PRO A 188 20.80 -7.42 9.21
CA PRO A 188 20.04 -8.28 10.10
C PRO A 188 18.66 -7.70 10.42
N ALA A 189 17.63 -8.54 10.54
CA ALA A 189 16.26 -8.08 10.79
C ALA A 189 16.13 -7.07 11.95
N PRO A 190 16.76 -7.27 13.13
CA PRO A 190 16.69 -6.30 14.23
C PRO A 190 17.26 -4.91 13.88
N VAL A 191 18.26 -4.85 12.98
CA VAL A 191 18.83 -3.58 12.51
C VAL A 191 17.84 -2.87 11.60
N VAL A 192 17.22 -3.59 10.66
CA VAL A 192 16.20 -3.03 9.77
C VAL A 192 14.99 -2.54 10.57
N ASP A 193 14.57 -3.29 11.58
CA ASP A 193 13.44 -2.92 12.44
C ASP A 193 13.74 -1.65 13.24
N ALA A 194 14.96 -1.51 13.77
CA ALA A 194 15.41 -0.30 14.46
C ALA A 194 15.46 0.92 13.53
N LEU A 195 15.96 0.74 12.30
CA LEU A 195 15.98 1.80 11.28
C LEU A 195 14.57 2.22 10.87
N ALA A 196 13.67 1.25 10.65
CA ALA A 196 12.27 1.50 10.33
C ALA A 196 11.58 2.31 11.43
N ALA A 197 11.75 1.90 12.69
CA ALA A 197 11.23 2.64 13.84
C ALA A 197 11.80 4.06 13.89
N SER A 198 13.10 4.24 13.68
CA SER A 198 13.73 5.56 13.67
C SER A 198 13.19 6.48 12.57
N VAL A 199 12.95 5.96 11.37
CA VAL A 199 12.38 6.74 10.26
C VAL A 199 10.95 7.15 10.56
N VAL A 200 10.14 6.23 11.07
CA VAL A 200 8.75 6.52 11.46
C VAL A 200 8.70 7.56 12.58
N GLU A 201 9.53 7.45 13.61
CA GLU A 201 9.61 8.45 14.68
C GLU A 201 10.05 9.82 14.17
N ALA A 202 11.02 9.87 13.26
CA ALA A 202 11.47 11.11 12.65
C ALA A 202 10.35 11.78 11.85
N ALA A 203 9.58 11.01 11.07
CA ALA A 203 8.43 11.52 10.33
C ALA A 203 7.34 12.08 11.26
N ILE A 204 6.95 11.32 12.29
CA ILE A 204 5.96 11.74 13.29
C ILE A 204 6.41 13.04 13.98
N THR A 205 7.68 13.08 14.40
CA THR A 205 8.26 14.26 15.05
C THR A 205 8.30 15.45 14.09
N GLY A 206 8.67 15.22 12.83
CA GLY A 206 8.73 16.27 11.80
C GLY A 206 7.38 16.91 11.52
N VAL A 207 6.31 16.12 11.36
CA VAL A 207 4.98 16.66 11.04
C VAL A 207 4.34 17.39 12.22
N ARG A 208 4.61 16.95 13.46
CA ARG A 208 4.18 17.65 14.70
C ARG A 208 5.06 18.84 15.04
N GLY A 209 6.33 18.77 14.61
CA GLY A 209 7.46 19.67 14.82
C GLY A 209 7.82 19.92 16.27
N THR A 210 8.83 20.78 16.44
CA THR A 210 9.13 21.41 17.72
C THR A 210 8.23 22.62 17.91
N ALA A 211 7.84 22.93 19.15
CA ALA A 211 7.19 24.21 19.45
C ALA A 211 8.00 25.33 18.79
N LEU A 212 7.37 26.14 17.95
CA LEU A 212 8.01 27.36 17.45
C LEU A 212 8.37 28.20 18.68
N PRO A 213 9.61 28.70 18.80
CA PRO A 213 9.90 29.71 19.81
C PRO A 213 8.92 30.89 19.61
N PRO A 214 8.45 31.53 20.69
CA PRO A 214 7.53 32.66 20.56
C PRO A 214 8.15 33.72 19.64
N PRO A 215 7.35 34.39 18.80
CA PRO A 215 7.85 35.46 17.95
C PRO A 215 8.51 36.54 18.82
N SER A 216 9.73 36.92 18.44
CA SER A 216 10.46 38.05 19.02
C SER A 216 9.75 39.37 18.79
#